data_AF-Q3IDZ2-F1
#
_entry.id   AF-Q3IDZ2-F1
#
_cell.length_a   1.000
_cell.length_b   1.000
_cell.length_c   1.000
_cell.angle_alpha   90.00
_cell.angle_beta   90.00
_cell.angle_gamma   90.00
#
_symmetry.space_group_name_H-M   'P 1'
#
loop_
_entity.id
_entity.type
_entity.pdbx_description
1 polymer ?
#
loop_
_entity_poly.entity_id
_entity_poly.type
_entity_poly.pdbx_seq_one_letter_code
_entity_poly.pdbx_strand_id
1 'polypeptide(L)'
;MSYLQANQNLQANQQKLQGLNNFRLEYTQQLHIKGQSGLSSAGFSQFHAFIAKIEEAIRQQANTVNTAKQVVSQRKTLWLKQQIKAKAVAKLIEKQQLKADVLVAKNEQKMLDEFSANQFFQRHNNRL
;
A
#
# COMPACT_ATOMS: atom_id res chain seq x y z
N MET A 1 5.58 -0.54 10.52
CA MET A 1 4.80 -1.33 9.55
C MET A 1 4.39 -0.44 8.38
N SER A 2 4.86 -0.75 7.17
CA SER A 2 4.46 -0.07 5.92
C SER A 2 3.03 -0.45 5.51
N TYR A 3 2.43 0.25 4.53
CA TYR A 3 1.12 -0.13 3.97
C TYR A 3 1.12 -1.57 3.42
N LEU A 4 2.18 -1.98 2.72
CA LEU A 4 2.32 -3.34 2.19
C LEU A 4 2.35 -4.39 3.30
N GLN A 5 3.17 -4.17 4.33
CA GLN A 5 3.26 -5.08 5.47
C GLN A 5 1.93 -5.17 6.23
N ALA A 6 1.21 -4.05 6.39
CA ALA A 6 -0.11 -4.06 7.01
C ALA A 6 -1.12 -4.88 6.18
N ASN A 7 -1.07 -4.78 4.86
CA ASN A 7 -1.95 -5.54 3.98
C ASN A 7 -1.65 -7.05 4.01
N GLN A 8 -0.37 -7.42 4.01
CA GLN A 8 0.06 -8.82 4.20
C GLN A 8 -0.38 -9.37 5.56
N ASN A 9 -0.26 -8.58 6.62
CA ASN A 9 -0.71 -8.96 7.96
C ASN A 9 -2.24 -9.17 8.00
N LEU A 10 -3.01 -8.30 7.35
CA LEU A 10 -4.47 -8.48 7.22
C LEU A 10 -4.80 -9.78 6.49
N GLN A 11 -4.16 -10.04 5.36
CA GLN A 11 -4.39 -11.25 4.57
C GLN A 11 -4.08 -12.52 5.37
N ALA A 12 -2.95 -12.56 6.08
CA ALA A 12 -2.59 -13.69 6.93
C ALA A 12 -3.62 -13.93 8.05
N ASN A 13 -4.12 -12.86 8.68
CA ASN A 13 -5.16 -12.97 9.70
C ASN A 13 -6.51 -13.44 9.15
N GLN A 14 -6.86 -13.03 7.93
CA GLN A 14 -8.08 -13.51 7.24
C GLN A 14 -7.96 -14.99 6.89
N GLN A 15 -6.81 -15.44 6.37
CA GLN A 15 -6.54 -16.86 6.09
C GLN A 15 -6.64 -17.70 7.36
N LYS A 16 -6.07 -17.23 8.47
CA LYS A 16 -6.18 -17.91 9.77
C LYS A 16 -7.63 -18.01 10.25
N LEU A 17 -8.42 -16.93 10.12
CA LEU A 17 -9.85 -16.94 10.45
C LEU A 17 -10.62 -17.95 9.60
N GLN A 18 -10.33 -17.99 8.29
CA GLN A 18 -10.93 -18.97 7.38
C GLN A 18 -10.57 -20.40 7.79
N GLY A 19 -9.29 -20.66 8.11
CA GLY A 19 -8.83 -21.95 8.60
C GLY A 19 -9.58 -22.41 9.85
N LEU A 20 -9.80 -21.53 10.83
CA LEU A 20 -10.58 -21.85 12.03
C LEU A 20 -12.04 -22.19 11.72
N ASN A 21 -12.67 -21.47 10.79
CA ASN A 21 -14.04 -21.74 10.37
C ASN A 21 -14.17 -23.08 9.64
N ASN A 22 -13.23 -23.38 8.74
CA ASN A 22 -13.17 -24.67 8.05
C ASN A 22 -12.98 -25.82 9.04
N PHE A 23 -12.02 -25.67 9.98
CA PHE A 23 -11.79 -26.66 11.03
C PHE A 23 -13.03 -26.91 11.88
N ARG A 24 -13.77 -25.87 12.26
CA ARG A 24 -15.05 -26.02 12.98
C ARG A 24 -16.06 -26.86 12.17
N LEU A 25 -16.19 -26.59 10.87
CA LEU A 25 -17.11 -27.29 9.99
C LEU A 25 -16.74 -28.78 9.87
N GLU A 26 -15.49 -29.07 9.56
CA GLU A 26 -14.96 -30.43 9.44
C GLU A 26 -15.15 -31.21 10.75
N TYR A 27 -14.82 -30.59 11.89
CA TYR A 27 -14.96 -31.21 13.20
C TYR A 27 -16.42 -31.52 13.55
N THR A 28 -17.35 -30.62 13.20
CA THR A 28 -18.79 -30.84 13.39
C THR A 28 -19.32 -31.98 12.52
N GLN A 29 -18.87 -32.06 11.26
CA GLN A 29 -19.23 -33.15 10.34
C GLN A 29 -18.71 -34.51 10.86
N GLN A 30 -17.46 -34.56 11.33
CA GLN A 30 -16.90 -35.78 11.91
C GLN A 30 -17.69 -36.26 13.14
N LEU A 31 -18.14 -35.33 13.99
CA LEU A 31 -18.99 -35.71 15.12
C LEU A 31 -20.35 -36.22 14.65
N HIS A 32 -20.98 -35.57 13.66
CA HIS A 32 -22.26 -36.03 13.13
C HIS A 32 -22.20 -37.49 12.67
N ILE A 33 -21.15 -37.86 11.93
CA ILE A 33 -20.91 -39.24 11.48
C ILE A 33 -20.71 -40.19 12.68
N LYS A 34 -19.87 -39.82 13.67
CA LYS A 34 -19.65 -40.64 14.87
C LYS A 34 -20.91 -40.77 15.74
N GLY A 35 -21.74 -39.74 15.76
CA GLY A 35 -23.02 -39.73 16.45
C GLY A 35 -24.02 -40.73 15.87
N GLN A 36 -24.03 -40.90 14.55
CA GLN A 36 -24.86 -41.91 13.87
C GLN A 36 -24.49 -43.35 14.28
N SER A 37 -23.21 -43.61 14.60
CA SER A 37 -22.75 -44.91 15.10
C SER A 37 -22.97 -45.14 16.61
N GLY A 38 -23.58 -44.19 17.32
CA GLY A 38 -23.81 -44.25 18.77
C GLY A 38 -22.65 -43.65 19.57
N LEU A 39 -22.85 -42.46 20.13
CA LEU A 39 -21.86 -41.77 20.97
C LEU A 39 -22.27 -41.81 22.45
N SER A 40 -21.32 -42.03 23.36
CA SER A 40 -21.57 -41.93 24.79
C SER A 40 -21.82 -40.47 25.22
N SER A 41 -22.57 -40.28 26.32
CA SER A 41 -22.84 -38.95 26.89
C SER A 41 -21.55 -38.16 27.21
N ALA A 42 -20.51 -38.85 27.68
CA ALA A 42 -19.20 -38.25 27.93
C ALA A 42 -18.53 -37.73 26.65
N GLY A 43 -18.66 -38.45 25.52
CA GLY A 43 -18.18 -38.00 24.21
C GLY A 43 -18.89 -36.74 23.72
N PHE A 44 -20.19 -36.63 23.99
CA PHE A 44 -20.99 -35.46 23.62
C PHE A 44 -20.59 -34.20 24.42
N SER A 45 -20.34 -34.35 25.72
CA SER A 45 -19.87 -33.26 26.58
C SER A 45 -18.49 -32.73 26.13
N GLN A 46 -17.55 -33.63 25.85
CA GLN A 46 -16.21 -33.26 25.37
C GLN A 46 -16.26 -32.51 24.04
N PHE A 47 -17.15 -32.92 23.12
CA PHE A 47 -17.37 -32.22 21.86
C PHE A 47 -17.83 -30.78 22.08
N HIS A 48 -18.87 -30.58 22.90
CA HIS A 48 -19.39 -29.24 23.19
C HIS A 48 -18.33 -28.32 23.79
N ALA A 49 -17.54 -28.83 24.73
CA ALA A 49 -16.46 -28.06 25.34
C ALA A 49 -15.39 -27.66 24.30
N PHE A 50 -15.07 -28.53 23.34
CA PHE A 50 -14.09 -28.22 22.31
C PHE A 50 -14.63 -27.26 21.25
N ILE A 51 -15.88 -27.41 20.81
CA ILE A 51 -16.54 -26.45 19.92
C ILE A 51 -16.54 -25.06 20.55
N ALA A 52 -16.90 -24.93 21.83
CA ALA A 52 -16.90 -23.65 22.52
C ALA A 52 -15.51 -22.96 22.47
N LYS A 53 -14.43 -23.73 22.60
CA LYS A 53 -13.05 -23.23 22.46
C LYS A 53 -12.73 -22.77 21.04
N ILE A 54 -13.15 -23.52 20.01
CA ILE A 54 -12.98 -23.12 18.62
C ILE A 54 -13.74 -21.82 18.34
N GLU A 55 -14.98 -21.70 18.82
CA GLU A 55 -15.78 -20.50 18.62
C GLU A 55 -15.19 -19.27 19.31
N GLU A 56 -14.64 -19.45 20.51
CA GLU A 56 -13.91 -18.38 21.18
C GLU A 56 -12.67 -17.95 20.38
N ALA A 57 -11.89 -18.91 19.87
CA ALA A 57 -10.75 -18.61 19.01
C ALA A 57 -11.17 -17.88 17.72
N ILE A 58 -12.30 -18.26 17.11
CA ILE A 58 -12.87 -17.59 15.94
C ILE A 58 -13.24 -16.14 16.29
N ARG A 59 -13.91 -15.90 17.42
CA ARG A 59 -14.27 -14.54 17.88
C ARG A 59 -13.03 -13.67 18.07
N GLN A 60 -12.01 -14.20 18.77
CA GLN A 60 -10.75 -13.49 18.99
C GLN A 60 -9.99 -13.21 17.68
N GLN A 61 -9.96 -14.16 16.76
CA GLN A 61 -9.31 -13.99 15.47
C GLN A 61 -10.08 -13.00 14.58
N ALA A 62 -11.41 -12.97 14.64
CA ALA A 62 -12.24 -11.99 13.95
C ALA A 62 -11.97 -10.56 14.46
N ASN A 63 -11.82 -10.39 15.77
CA ASN A 63 -11.42 -9.11 16.36
C ASN A 63 -10.03 -8.69 15.87
N THR A 64 -9.07 -9.63 15.82
CA THR A 64 -7.73 -9.38 15.26
C THR A 64 -7.79 -8.93 13.80
N VAL A 65 -8.62 -9.57 12.97
CA VAL A 65 -8.85 -9.17 11.58
C VAL A 65 -9.41 -7.75 11.50
N ASN A 66 -10.36 -7.38 12.35
CA ASN A 66 -10.94 -6.04 12.36
C ASN A 66 -9.90 -4.97 12.74
N THR A 67 -9.06 -5.24 13.75
CA THR A 67 -7.93 -4.37 14.09
C THR A 67 -6.95 -4.24 12.93
N ALA A 68 -6.59 -5.34 12.26
CA ALA A 68 -5.71 -5.32 11.10
C ALA A 68 -6.30 -4.48 9.94
N LYS A 69 -7.61 -4.55 9.69
CA LYS A 69 -8.29 -3.69 8.69
C LYS A 69 -8.15 -2.20 9.03
N GLN A 70 -8.32 -1.83 10.30
CA GLN A 70 -8.14 -0.45 10.75
C GLN A 70 -6.70 0.02 10.54
N VAL A 71 -5.71 -0.81 10.87
CA VAL A 71 -4.29 -0.51 10.64
C VAL A 71 -4.01 -0.31 9.15
N VAL A 72 -4.52 -1.18 8.27
CA VAL A 72 -4.37 -1.02 6.81
C VAL A 72 -4.93 0.33 6.34
N SER A 73 -6.13 0.70 6.79
CA SER A 73 -6.76 1.97 6.45
C SER A 73 -5.92 3.19 6.87
N GLN A 74 -5.40 3.17 8.10
CA GLN A 74 -4.52 4.22 8.62
C GLN A 74 -3.22 4.31 7.81
N ARG A 75 -2.57 3.18 7.53
CA ARG A 75 -1.30 3.14 6.78
C ARG A 75 -1.49 3.57 5.32
N LYS A 76 -2.61 3.20 4.69
CA LYS A 76 -2.98 3.67 3.35
C LYS A 76 -3.11 5.19 3.32
N THR A 77 -3.82 5.75 4.28
CA THR A 77 -4.03 7.20 4.40
C THR A 77 -2.69 7.93 4.56
N LEU A 78 -1.82 7.44 5.44
CA LEU A 78 -0.49 8.02 5.63
C LEU A 78 0.36 7.93 4.36
N TRP A 79 0.37 6.78 3.70
CA TRP A 79 1.11 6.57 2.45
C TRP A 79 0.66 7.54 1.35
N LEU A 80 -0.66 7.70 1.15
CA LEU A 80 -1.21 8.64 0.17
C LEU A 80 -0.81 10.09 0.49
N LYS A 81 -0.87 10.50 1.76
CA LYS A 81 -0.41 11.84 2.19
C LYS A 81 1.06 12.08 1.83
N GLN A 82 1.93 11.10 2.08
CA GLN A 82 3.35 11.21 1.73
C GLN A 82 3.56 11.26 0.22
N GLN A 83 2.80 10.46 -0.55
CA GLN A 83 2.87 10.47 -2.00
C GLN A 83 2.45 11.83 -2.59
N ILE A 84 1.40 12.45 -2.05
CA ILE A 84 0.97 13.79 -2.47
C ILE A 84 2.06 14.83 -2.21
N LYS A 85 2.68 14.82 -1.02
CA LYS A 85 3.79 15.70 -0.69
C LYS A 85 4.97 15.51 -1.65
N ALA A 86 5.34 14.26 -1.91
CA ALA A 86 6.43 13.93 -2.84
C ALA A 86 6.14 14.46 -4.26
N LYS A 87 4.91 14.27 -4.77
CA LYS A 87 4.50 14.82 -6.08
C LYS A 87 4.53 16.34 -6.12
N ALA A 88 4.11 17.01 -5.04
CA ALA A 88 4.16 18.46 -4.96
C ALA A 88 5.60 18.97 -5.01
N VAL A 89 6.52 18.33 -4.26
CA VAL A 89 7.96 18.66 -4.30
C VAL A 89 8.55 18.40 -5.69
N ALA A 90 8.24 17.26 -6.31
CA ALA A 90 8.70 16.95 -7.67
C ALA A 90 8.26 18.02 -8.68
N LYS A 91 7.01 18.49 -8.60
CA LYS A 91 6.49 19.56 -9.45
C LYS A 91 7.21 20.91 -9.22
N LEU A 92 7.59 21.21 -7.97
CA LEU A 92 8.36 22.42 -7.68
C LEU A 92 9.77 22.36 -8.27
N ILE A 93 10.42 21.18 -8.19
CA ILE A 93 11.73 20.94 -8.80
C ILE A 93 11.65 21.12 -10.31
N GLU A 94 10.67 20.48 -10.97
CA GLU A 94 10.42 20.63 -12.41
C GLU A 94 10.22 22.11 -12.80
N LYS A 95 9.40 22.84 -12.05
CA LYS A 95 9.19 24.28 -12.30
C LYS A 95 10.48 25.09 -12.15
N GLN A 96 11.32 24.76 -11.18
CA GLN A 96 12.59 25.46 -10.99
C GLN A 96 13.58 25.15 -12.12
N GLN A 97 13.62 23.90 -12.58
CA GLN A 97 14.42 23.50 -13.73
C GLN A 97 14.00 24.26 -14.99
N LEU A 98 12.70 24.28 -15.30
CA LEU A 98 12.18 25.03 -16.46
C LEU A 98 12.54 26.52 -16.41
N LYS A 99 12.50 27.14 -15.23
CA LYS A 99 12.94 28.54 -15.07
C LYS A 99 14.43 28.71 -15.33
N ALA A 100 15.26 27.78 -14.85
CA ALA A 100 16.70 27.81 -15.09
C ALA A 100 17.01 27.65 -16.58
N ASP A 101 16.35 26.70 -17.26
CA ASP A 101 16.52 26.45 -18.69
C ASP A 101 16.14 27.69 -19.52
N VAL A 102 15.05 28.38 -19.17
CA VAL A 102 14.64 29.64 -19.82
C VAL A 102 15.68 30.75 -19.63
N LEU A 103 16.28 30.85 -18.43
CA LEU A 103 17.33 31.84 -18.18
C LEU A 103 18.60 31.55 -18.99
N VAL A 104 18.99 30.27 -19.08
CA VAL A 104 20.13 29.84 -19.88
C VAL A 104 19.88 30.14 -21.36
N ALA A 105 18.73 29.74 -21.91
CA ALA A 105 18.37 29.99 -23.30
C ALA A 105 18.35 31.50 -23.64
N LYS A 106 17.86 32.34 -22.72
CA LYS A 106 17.88 33.80 -22.90
C LYS A 106 19.31 34.36 -22.94
N ASN A 107 20.20 33.86 -22.08
CA ASN A 107 21.59 34.29 -22.07
C ASN A 107 22.33 33.83 -23.34
N GLU A 108 22.09 32.60 -23.80
CA GLU A 108 22.63 32.08 -25.06
C GLU A 108 22.17 32.91 -26.25
N GLN A 109 20.88 33.21 -26.36
CA GLN A 109 20.34 34.06 -27.41
C GLN A 109 21.02 35.44 -27.42
N LYS A 110 21.17 36.07 -26.25
CA LYS A 110 21.83 37.38 -26.13
C LYS A 110 23.28 37.33 -26.62
N MET A 111 24.05 36.29 -26.26
CA MET A 111 25.43 36.14 -26.72
C MET A 111 25.51 35.93 -28.24
N LEU A 112 24.59 35.16 -28.82
CA LEU A 112 24.51 34.95 -30.27
C LEU A 112 24.18 36.24 -31.02
N ASP A 113 23.26 37.04 -30.49
CA ASP A 113 22.88 38.33 -31.06
C ASP A 113 24.05 39.33 -31.03
N GLU A 114 24.76 39.42 -29.90
CA GLU A 114 25.96 40.25 -29.74
C GLU A 114 27.07 39.83 -30.72
N PHE A 115 27.32 38.52 -30.86
CA PHE A 115 28.31 38.00 -31.80
C PHE A 115 27.93 38.31 -33.26
N SER A 116 26.66 38.14 -33.62
CA SER A 116 26.15 38.43 -34.96
C SER A 116 26.24 39.92 -35.30
N ALA A 117 25.88 40.80 -34.35
CA ALA A 117 26.00 42.25 -34.51
C ALA A 117 27.47 42.68 -34.70
N ASN A 118 28.38 42.17 -33.87
CA ASN A 118 29.81 42.46 -33.99
C ASN A 118 30.39 42.04 -35.35
N GLN A 119 30.04 40.85 -35.84
CA GLN A 119 30.45 40.41 -37.18
C GLN A 119 29.89 41.31 -38.29
N PHE A 120 28.64 41.76 -38.16
CA PHE A 120 28.04 42.70 -39.12
C PHE A 120 28.81 44.02 -39.16
N PHE A 121 29.12 44.62 -38.00
CA PHE A 121 29.90 45.86 -37.93
C PHE A 121 31.31 45.71 -38.49
N GLN A 122 32.01 44.61 -38.18
CA GLN A 122 33.35 44.34 -38.73
C GLN A 122 33.33 44.22 -40.26
N ARG A 123 32.33 43.53 -40.83
CA ARG A 123 32.16 43.40 -42.28
C ARG A 123 31.81 44.73 -42.95
N HIS A 124 31.06 45.60 -42.27
CA HIS A 124 30.74 46.92 -42.79
C HIS A 124 31.96 47.85 -42.79
N ASN A 125 32.74 47.87 -41.70
CA ASN A 125 33.96 48.68 -41.62
C ASN A 125 35.05 48.23 -42.60
N ASN A 126 35.18 46.93 -42.89
CA ASN A 126 36.17 46.42 -43.85
C ASN A 126 35.78 46.63 -45.34
N ARG A 127 34.64 47.26 -45.64
CA ARG A 127 34.17 47.56 -47.01
C ARG A 127 34.25 49.04 -47.38
N LEU A 128 34.81 49.88 -46.50
CA LEU A 128 35.22 51.26 -46.77
C LEU A 128 36.75 51.30 -46.95
#